data_AF-A0A7V3PY75-F1
#
_entry.id   AF-A0A7V3PY75-F1
#
_cell.length_a   1.000
_cell.length_b   1.000
_cell.length_c   1.000
_cell.angle_alpha   90.00
_cell.angle_beta   90.00
_cell.angle_gamma   90.00
#
_symmetry.space_group_name_H-M   'P 1'
#
loop_
_entity.id
_entity.type
_entity.pdbx_description
1 polymer ?
#
loop_
_entity_poly.entity_id
_entity_poly.type
_entity_poly.pdbx_seq_one_letter_code
_entity_poly.pdbx_strand_id
1 'polypeptide(L)' 'MDMQVVMNTIWVLVTAKMVFFMNLGFAMVESGFARMKNCVNILSKNFIV' A
#
# COMPACT_ATOMS: atom_id res chain seq x y z
N MET A 1 -0.56 9.39 -31.10
CA MET A 1 -0.20 8.77 -29.81
C MET A 1 -0.52 7.29 -29.93
N ASP A 2 0.50 6.46 -30.09
CA ASP A 2 0.36 5.02 -30.30
C ASP A 2 -0.51 4.38 -29.20
N MET A 3 -1.51 3.59 -29.61
CA MET A 3 -2.41 2.82 -28.74
C MET A 3 -1.66 2.03 -27.65
N GLN A 4 -0.42 1.61 -27.96
CA GLN A 4 0.47 0.92 -27.04
C GLN A 4 0.84 1.78 -25.81
N VAL A 5 1.05 3.08 -25.98
CA VAL A 5 1.39 3.98 -24.87
C VAL A 5 0.23 4.08 -23.89
N VAL A 6 -1.00 4.22 -24.39
CA VAL A 6 -2.21 4.29 -23.55
C VAL A 6 -2.41 3.00 -22.76
N MET A 7 -2.25 1.84 -23.42
CA MET A 7 -2.38 0.53 -22.78
C MET A 7 -1.32 0.32 -21.68
N ASN A 8 -0.08 0.73 -21.95
CA ASN A 8 1.02 0.67 -20.99
C ASN A 8 0.79 1.61 -19.80
N THR A 9 0.27 2.82 -20.03
CA THR A 9 -0.05 3.76 -18.94
C THR A 9 -1.17 3.20 -18.05
N ILE A 10 -2.22 2.62 -18.62
CA ILE A 10 -3.30 1.99 -17.85
C ILE A 10 -2.75 0.84 -16.99
N TRP A 11 -1.91 -0.02 -17.59
CA TRP A 11 -1.27 -1.11 -16.85
C TRP A 11 -0.43 -0.61 -15.68
N VAL A 12 0.43 0.39 -15.92
CA VAL A 12 1.25 1.00 -14.87
C VAL A 12 0.40 1.63 -13.76
N LEU A 13 -0.71 2.29 -14.09
CA LEU A 13 -1.62 2.87 -13.09
C LEU A 13 -2.31 1.78 -12.25
N VAL A 14 -2.68 0.65 -12.84
CA VAL A 14 -3.27 -0.49 -12.11
C VAL A 14 -2.24 -1.11 -11.18
N THR A 15 -1.02 -1.37 -11.67
CA THR A 15 0.08 -1.90 -10.85
C THR A 15 0.46 -0.92 -9.73
N ALA A 16 0.49 0.39 -10.01
CA ALA A 16 0.76 1.42 -9.00
C ALA A 16 -0.28 1.42 -7.87
N LYS A 17 -1.56 1.21 -8.18
CA LYS A 17 -2.59 1.07 -7.14
C LYS A 17 -2.35 -0.16 -6.26
N MET A 18 -1.99 -1.30 -6.85
CA MET A 18 -1.66 -2.51 -6.07
C MET A 18 -0.46 -2.30 -5.15
N VAL A 19 0.58 -1.62 -5.63
CA VAL A 19 1.78 -1.34 -4.84
C VAL A 19 1.50 -0.36 -3.70
N PHE A 20 0.66 0.66 -3.93
CA PHE A 20 0.27 1.60 -2.86
C PHE A 20 -0.40 0.90 -1.66
N PHE A 21 -1.21 -0.14 -1.93
CA PHE A 21 -1.82 -0.93 -0.86
C PHE A 21 -0.83 -1.78 -0.04
N MET A 22 0.42 -1.95 -0.49
CA MET A 22 1.43 -2.73 0.25
C MET A 22 1.86 -2.07 1.57
N ASN A 23 1.94 -0.73 1.63
CA ASN A 23 2.29 -0.02 2.88
C ASN A 23 1.24 -0.26 3.97
N LEU A 24 -0.03 -0.15 3.61
CA LEU A 24 -1.16 -0.38 4.52
C LEU A 24 -1.31 -1.87 4.88
N GLY A 25 -1.01 -2.77 3.93
CA GLY A 25 -0.95 -4.21 4.16
C GLY A 25 0.12 -4.60 5.20
N PHE A 26 1.31 -4.01 5.12
CA PHE A 26 2.36 -4.21 6.12
C PHE A 26 1.96 -3.70 7.50
N ALA A 27 1.34 -2.51 7.56
CA ALA A 27 0.82 -1.94 8.79
C ALA A 27 -0.18 -2.87 9.51
N MET A 28 -1.07 -3.51 8.74
CA MET A 28 -2.03 -4.47 9.29
C MET A 28 -1.34 -5.71 9.86
N VAL A 29 -0.36 -6.27 9.15
CA VAL A 29 0.41 -7.43 9.62
C VAL A 29 1.17 -7.10 10.91
N GLU A 30 1.92 -6.00 10.95
CA GLU A 30 2.66 -5.60 12.15
C GLU A 30 1.74 -5.30 13.34
N SER A 31 0.58 -4.69 13.09
CA SER A 31 -0.42 -4.42 14.13
C SER A 31 -1.08 -5.69 14.68
N GLY A 32 -1.21 -6.73 13.86
CA GLY A 32 -1.78 -8.03 14.25
C GLY A 32 -0.83 -8.92 15.06
N PHE A 33 0.49 -8.77 14.87
CA PHE A 33 1.51 -9.41 15.70
C PHE A 33 1.80 -8.66 17.01
N ALA A 34 1.36 -7.42 17.13
CA ALA A 34 1.55 -6.60 18.32
C ALA A 34 0.41 -6.75 19.34
N ARG A 35 0.68 -6.41 20.61
CA ARG A 35 -0.35 -6.34 21.65
C ARG A 35 -1.39 -5.27 21.31
N MET A 36 -2.67 -5.57 21.50
CA MET A 36 -3.79 -4.65 21.17
C MET A 36 -3.59 -3.21 21.64
N LYS A 37 -3.01 -3.00 22.84
CA LYS A 37 -2.75 -1.65 23.39
C LYS A 37 -1.77 -0.79 22.56
N ASN A 38 -0.95 -1.40 21.70
CA ASN A 38 0.02 -0.72 20.85
C ASN A 38 -0.38 -0.68 19.36
N CYS A 39 -1.52 -1.27 19.00
CA CYS A 39 -2.01 -1.41 17.63
C CYS A 39 -2.13 -0.03 16.93
N VAL A 40 -2.77 0.94 17.57
CA VAL A 40 -2.93 2.32 17.05
C VAL A 40 -1.58 3.00 16.83
N ASN A 41 -0.64 2.85 17.77
CA ASN A 41 0.68 3.47 17.67
C ASN A 41 1.55 2.87 16.55
N ILE A 42 1.34 1.59 16.20
CA ILE A 42 2.05 0.93 15.09
C ILE A 42 1.43 1.31 13.74
N LEU A 43 0.11 1.39 13.66
CA LEU A 43 -0.61 1.90 12.49
C LEU A 43 -0.23 3.33 12.17
N SER A 44 -0.17 4.23 13.17
CA SER A 44 0.20 5.63 12.94
C SER A 44 1.65 5.80 12.45
N LYS A 45 2.58 4.93 12.86
CA LYS A 45 3.98 4.99 12.38
C LYS A 45 4.12 4.48 10.95
N ASN A 46 3.44 3.39 10.60
CA ASN A 46 3.46 2.82 9.25
C ASN A 46 2.62 3.63 8.24
N PHE A 47 1.76 4.54 8.69
CA PHE A 47 1.01 5.44 7.81
C PHE A 47 1.79 6.71 7.41
N ILE A 48 2.82 7.07 8.19
CA ILE A 48 3.67 8.25 7.93
C ILE A 48 4.79 7.93 6.94
N VAL A 49 5.25 6.67 6.94
CA VAL A 49 6.10 6.07 5.88
C VAL A 49 5.23 5.74 4.69
#